data_AF-A0A7Y3XAE3-F1
#
_entry.id   AF-A0A7Y3XAE3-F1
#
_cell.length_a   1.000
_cell.length_b   1.000
_cell.length_c   1.000
_cell.angle_alpha   90.00
_cell.angle_beta   90.00
_cell.angle_gamma   90.00
#
_symmetry.space_group_name_H-M   'P 1'
#
loop_
_entity.id
_entity.type
_entity.pdbx_description
1 polymer ?
#
loop_
_entity_poly.entity_id
_entity_poly.type
_entity_poly.pdbx_seq_one_letter_code
_entity_poly.pdbx_strand_id
1 'polypeptide(L)' 'MVKVVMPNGKKAGIHTGRASVRKTGSFFNVQTKDGAIRGFSHKHCTVIQLGDGYGYHLRPSSNQKGDAEQAMA' A
#
# COMPACT_ATOMS: atom_id res chain seq x y z
N MET A 1 -5.59 -5.86 1.30
CA MET A 1 -5.18 -4.48 1.69
C MET A 1 -4.95 -4.45 3.20
N VAL A 2 -3.93 -3.75 3.69
CA VAL A 2 -3.63 -3.64 5.12
C VAL A 2 -3.54 -2.19 5.56
N LYS A 3 -3.87 -1.93 6.82
CA LYS A 3 -3.63 -0.68 7.55
C LYS A 3 -2.53 -0.94 8.56
N VAL A 4 -1.53 -0.08 8.57
CA VAL A 4 -0.46 -0.09 9.57
C VAL A 4 -0.56 1.19 10.37
N VAL A 5 -0.63 1.07 11.68
CA VAL A 5 -0.64 2.24 12.59
C VAL A 5 0.62 2.19 13.42
N MET A 6 1.56 3.10 13.16
CA MET A 6 2.79 3.22 13.94
C MET A 6 2.63 4.34 14.98
N PRO A 7 2.59 4.00 16.29
CA PRO A 7 2.44 5.01 17.34
C PRO A 7 3.73 5.83 17.54
N ASN A 8 4.91 5.24 17.32
CA ASN A 8 6.20 5.87 17.59
C ASN A 8 7.24 5.56 16.50
N GLY A 9 8.21 6.47 16.33
CA GLY A 9 9.42 6.27 15.50
C GLY A 9 9.47 7.11 14.21
N LYS A 10 10.52 6.92 13.41
CA LYS A 10 10.78 7.70 12.17
C LYS A 10 9.69 7.56 11.09
N LYS A 11 8.83 6.55 11.21
CA LYS A 11 7.77 6.21 10.25
C LYS A 11 6.37 6.31 10.90
N ALA A 12 6.26 7.09 11.98
CA ALA A 12 5.01 7.31 12.69
C ALA A 12 3.91 7.79 11.75
N GLY A 13 2.68 7.33 11.99
CA GLY A 13 1.53 7.64 11.15
C GLY A 13 0.73 6.39 10.73
N ILE A 14 -0.29 6.66 9.92
CA ILE A 14 -1.19 5.64 9.38
C ILE A 14 -0.82 5.39 7.92
N HIS A 15 -0.45 4.14 7.62
CA HIS A 15 -0.06 3.72 6.28
C HIS A 15 -1.02 2.65 5.78
N THR A 16 -1.55 2.81 4.57
CA THR A 16 -2.46 1.84 3.97
C THR A 16 -1.88 1.34 2.66
N GLY A 17 -1.91 0.02 2.44
CA GLY A 17 -1.26 -0.54 1.26
C GLY A 17 -1.30 -2.05 1.15
N ARG A 18 -0.45 -2.58 0.26
CA ARG A 18 -0.24 -4.02 0.10
C ARG A 18 0.91 -4.49 0.98
N ALA A 19 0.69 -5.57 1.72
CA ALA A 19 1.71 -6.19 2.56
C ALA A 19 2.48 -7.28 1.82
N SER A 20 3.76 -7.43 2.15
CA SER A 20 4.58 -8.58 1.79
C SER A 20 5.30 -9.09 3.03
N VAL A 21 5.24 -10.40 3.26
CA VAL A 21 5.82 -11.08 4.42
C VAL A 21 6.89 -12.06 3.94
N ARG A 22 8.06 -12.05 4.59
CA ARG A 22 9.12 -13.04 4.34
C ARG A 22 8.96 -14.23 5.27
N LYS A 23 9.48 -15.40 4.88
CA LYS A 23 9.46 -16.64 5.68
C LYS A 23 9.98 -16.45 7.12
N THR A 24 10.91 -15.51 7.32
CA THR A 24 11.47 -15.17 8.63
C THR A 24 10.49 -14.45 9.57
N GLY A 25 9.32 -14.02 9.10
CA GLY A 25 8.24 -13.42 9.89
C GLY A 25 8.53 -12.04 10.49
N SER A 26 9.79 -11.62 10.53
CA SER A 26 10.26 -10.40 11.22
C SER A 26 10.20 -9.13 10.36
N PHE A 27 10.45 -9.24 9.06
CA PHE A 27 10.45 -8.10 8.16
C PHE A 27 9.14 -8.01 7.35
N PHE A 28 8.25 -7.11 7.79
CA PHE A 28 7.04 -6.73 7.06
C PHE A 28 7.34 -5.55 6.12
N ASN A 29 6.84 -5.63 4.89
CA ASN A 29 6.93 -4.55 3.90
C ASN A 29 5.51 -4.14 3.51
N VAL A 30 5.20 -2.85 3.56
CA VAL A 30 3.94 -2.31 3.02
C VAL A 30 4.24 -1.32 1.90
N GLN A 31 3.69 -1.61 0.73
CA GLN A 31 3.73 -0.72 -0.43
C GLN A 31 2.60 0.30 -0.30
N THR A 32 2.99 1.54 -0.05
CA THR A 32 2.13 2.73 -0.11
C THR A 32 2.36 3.47 -1.43
N LYS A 33 1.55 4.51 -1.70
CA LYS A 33 1.75 5.35 -2.90
C LYS A 33 3.11 6.06 -2.89
N ASP A 34 3.57 6.46 -1.71
CA ASP A 34 4.80 7.25 -1.53
C ASP A 34 6.05 6.37 -1.43
N GLY A 35 5.88 5.04 -1.35
CA GLY A 35 6.99 4.09 -1.34
C GLY A 35 6.75 2.84 -0.50
N ALA A 36 7.76 1.99 -0.47
CA ALA A 36 7.77 0.74 0.28
C ALA A 36 8.32 0.95 1.70
N ILE A 37 7.45 0.84 2.70
CA ILE A 37 7.79 0.99 4.10
C ILE A 37 8.18 -0.39 4.65
N ARG A 38 9.42 -0.53 5.12
CA ARG A 38 9.96 -1.77 5.73
C ARG A 38 10.28 -1.61 7.22
N GLY A 39 10.30 -2.72 7.95
CA GLY A 39 10.94 -2.79 9.28
C GLY A 39 10.01 -2.48 10.45
N PHE A 40 8.81 -3.06 10.44
CA PHE A 40 7.86 -2.98 11.55
C PHE A 40 7.20 -4.34 11.80
N SER A 41 6.69 -4.52 13.02
CA SER A 41 6.05 -5.77 13.45
C SER A 41 4.64 -5.91 12.85
N HIS A 42 4.25 -7.15 12.53
CA HIS A 42 2.88 -7.49 12.14
C HIS A 42 1.83 -7.10 13.18
N LYS A 43 2.22 -6.87 14.45
CA LYS A 43 1.30 -6.53 15.55
C LYS A 43 0.59 -5.20 15.33
N HIS A 44 1.24 -4.32 14.57
CA HIS A 44 0.71 -3.00 14.21
C HIS A 44 -0.03 -3.00 12.88
N CYS A 45 -0.20 -4.18 12.25
CA CYS A 45 -0.86 -4.35 10.98
C CYS A 45 -2.25 -4.93 11.18
N THR A 46 -3.25 -4.26 10.62
CA THR A 46 -4.65 -4.71 10.59
C THR A 46 -5.04 -4.97 9.14
N VAL A 47 -5.62 -6.15 8.86
CA VAL A 47 -6.13 -6.47 7.53
C VAL A 47 -7.42 -5.68 7.30
N ILE A 48 -7.47 -4.89 6.21
CA ILE A 48 -8.68 -4.15 5.81
C ILE A 48 -9.48 -4.94 4.78
N GLN A 49 -8.77 -5.60 3.85
CA GLN A 49 -9.39 -6.40 2.79
C GLN A 49 -8.77 -7.78 2.81
N LEU A 50 -9.65 -8.77 2.98
CA LEU A 50 -9.36 -10.18 2.78
C LEU A 50 -9.08 -10.41 1.29
N GLY A 51 -8.26 -11.42 0.96
CA GLY A 51 -7.90 -11.76 -0.42
C GLY A 51 -9.03 -12.42 -1.20
N ASP A 52 -10.25 -11.95 -1.04
CA ASP A 52 -11.48 -12.50 -1.63
C ASP A 52 -11.67 -12.12 -3.12
N GLY A 53 -10.71 -11.41 -3.69
CA GLY A 53 -10.73 -10.96 -5.08
C GLY A 53 -11.45 -9.63 -5.30
N TYR A 54 -12.11 -9.08 -4.28
CA TYR A 54 -12.84 -7.82 -4.40
C TYR A 54 -12.01 -6.63 -3.88
N GLY A 55 -11.86 -5.63 -4.73
CA GLY A 55 -11.16 -4.39 -4.40
C GLY A 55 -12.07 -3.40 -3.69
N TYR A 56 -12.32 -3.56 -2.39
CA TYR A 56 -13.11 -2.58 -1.60
C TYR A 56 -12.39 -1.23 -1.37
N HIS A 57 -11.33 -0.94 -2.14
CA HIS A 57 -10.60 0.30 -2.02
C HIS A 57 -11.10 1.18 -3.15
N LEU A 58 -11.52 2.39 -2.79
CA LEU A 58 -11.94 3.39 -3.76
C LEU A 58 -10.74 3.63 -4.71
N ARG A 59 -10.83 3.10 -5.93
CA ARG A 59 -9.92 3.52 -6.98
C ARG A 59 -10.37 4.93 -7.36
N PRO A 60 -9.50 5.95 -7.28
CA PRO A 60 -9.85 7.23 -7.86
C PRO A 60 -10.15 6.97 -9.34
N SER A 61 -11.34 7.35 -9.79
CA SER A 61 -11.68 7.30 -11.21
C SER A 61 -10.67 8.16 -11.95
N SER A 62 -9.89 7.55 -12.84
CA SER A 62 -9.07 8.29 -13.77
C SER A 62 -10.01 9.11 -14.65
N ASN A 63 -10.16 10.39 -14.35
CA ASN A 63 -10.73 11.33 -15.29
C ASN A 63 -9.68 11.49 -16.40
N GLN A 64 -9.74 10.64 -17.42
CA GLN A 64 -8.87 10.71 -18.60
C GLN A 64 -9.17 12.03 -19.31
N LYS A 65 -8.34 13.05 -19.09
CA LYS A 65 -8.36 14.29 -19.84
C LYS A 65 -7.13 14.32 -20.74
N GLY A 66 -7.36 13.82 -21.97
CA GLY A 66 -6.65 14.05 -23.23
C GLY A 66 -5.14 14.27 -23.26
N ASP A 67 -4.43 13.28 -23.79
CA ASP A 67 -3.16 13.48 -24.51
C ASP A 67 -3.32 12.86 -25.91
N ALA A 68 -4.00 13.59 -26.80
CA ALA A 68 -3.74 13.44 -28.23
C ALA A 68 -2.38 14.10 -28.51
N GLU A 69 -1.61 13.50 -29.43
CA GLU A 69 -0.34 14.00 -29.97
C GLU A 69 0.94 13.63 -29.20
N GLN A 70 1.63 12.56 -29.62
CA GLN A 70 3.02 12.70 -30.07
C GLN A 70 3.51 11.46 -30.88
N ALA A 71 3.74 11.72 -32.17
CA ALA A 71 4.77 11.20 -33.05
C ALA A 71 4.93 9.67 -33.28
N MET A 72 4.39 9.20 -34.41
CA MET A 72 5.17 8.32 -35.30
C MET A 72 5.45 9.09 -36.59
N ALA A 73 6.74 9.42 -36.77
CA ALA A 73 7.38 9.66 -38.05
C ALA A 73 8.12 8.38 -38.44
#